data_AF-A0A849QDR8-F1
#
_entry.id   AF-A0A849QDR8-F1
#
_cell.length_a   1.000
_cell.length_b   1.000
_cell.length_c   1.000
_cell.angle_alpha   90.00
_cell.angle_beta   90.00
_cell.angle_gamma   90.00
#
_symmetry.space_group_name_H-M   'P 1'
#
loop_
_entity.id
_entity.type
_entity.pdbx_description
1 polymer ?
#
loop_
_entity_poly.entity_id
_entity_poly.type
_entity_poly.pdbx_seq_one_letter_code
_entity_poly.pdbx_strand_id
1 'polypeptide(L)'
;MRTSIVKLVVLQFALFSVACILAFIAWAISLMDGSNLLKMLVGEYIGGHIVRWTIQLPLWGPLLLVSSVLSIMAVWYLQSARKEGGYLGIISFVIAFVTNLLFARNLLVHWAIGCSIGWTLIVPLVIGWSDLDGVKALE
;
A
#
# COMPACT_ATOMS: atom_id res chain seq x y z
N MET A 1 -18.73 -9.49 18.40
CA MET A 1 -17.70 -10.40 17.85
C MET A 1 -17.24 -9.85 16.51
N ARG A 2 -15.93 -9.63 16.31
CA ARG A 2 -15.38 -9.12 15.03
C ARG A 2 -15.39 -10.23 13.98
N THR A 3 -16.00 -10.00 12.82
CA THR A 3 -16.09 -11.01 11.76
C THR A 3 -14.70 -11.37 11.21
N SER A 4 -14.53 -12.60 10.74
CA SER A 4 -13.27 -13.07 10.16
C SER A 4 -12.81 -12.21 8.98
N ILE A 5 -13.76 -11.60 8.26
CA ILE A 5 -13.50 -10.71 7.12
C ILE A 5 -12.81 -9.43 7.58
N VAL A 6 -13.30 -8.76 8.64
CA VAL A 6 -12.67 -7.53 9.12
C VAL A 6 -11.25 -7.78 9.66
N LYS A 7 -10.99 -8.96 10.25
CA LYS A 7 -9.62 -9.35 10.65
C LYS A 7 -8.70 -9.53 9.43
N LEU A 8 -9.20 -10.18 8.38
CA LEU A 8 -8.48 -10.34 7.12
C LEU A 8 -8.14 -8.98 6.51
N VAL A 9 -9.12 -8.06 6.41
CA VAL A 9 -8.92 -6.72 5.87
C VAL A 9 -7.83 -5.96 6.64
N VAL A 10 -7.82 -6.05 7.98
CA VAL A 10 -6.75 -5.45 8.78
C VAL A 10 -5.38 -6.06 8.47
N LEU A 11 -5.29 -7.38 8.35
CA LEU A 11 -4.03 -8.03 7.99
C LEU A 11 -3.54 -7.59 6.62
N GLN A 12 -4.43 -7.49 5.64
CA GLN A 12 -4.09 -7.09 4.28
C GLN A 12 -3.57 -5.65 4.22
N PHE A 13 -4.24 -4.69 4.89
CA PHE A 13 -3.75 -3.31 4.97
C PHE A 13 -2.47 -3.19 5.81
N ALA A 14 -2.27 -4.03 6.83
CA ALA A 14 -1.00 -4.07 7.57
C ALA A 14 0.17 -4.52 6.66
N LEU A 15 -0.02 -5.60 5.90
CA LEU A 15 0.97 -6.08 4.93
C LEU A 15 1.24 -5.06 3.82
N PHE A 16 0.19 -4.41 3.32
CA PHE A 16 0.31 -3.33 2.35
C PHE A 16 1.14 -2.14 2.87
N SER A 17 0.95 -1.77 4.15
CA SER A 17 1.74 -0.73 4.81
C SER A 17 3.23 -1.09 4.84
N VAL A 18 3.55 -2.34 5.20
CA VAL A 18 4.93 -2.85 5.22
C VAL A 18 5.56 -2.78 3.84
N ALA A 19 4.84 -3.21 2.80
CA ALA A 19 5.32 -3.14 1.42
C ALA A 19 5.63 -1.70 0.99
N CYS A 20 4.76 -0.73 1.34
CA CYS A 20 4.98 0.68 1.06
C CYS A 20 6.20 1.24 1.81
N ILE A 21 6.41 0.86 3.07
CA ILE A 21 7.58 1.26 3.86
C ILE A 21 8.87 0.71 3.24
N LEU A 22 8.89 -0.57 2.86
CA LEU A 22 10.04 -1.18 2.21
C LEU A 22 10.38 -0.49 0.89
N ALA A 23 9.36 -0.13 0.11
CA ALA A 23 9.54 0.63 -1.12
C ALA A 23 10.11 2.03 -0.86
N PHE A 24 9.66 2.72 0.19
CA PHE A 24 10.25 4.00 0.63
C PHE A 24 11.72 3.86 1.08
N ILE A 25 12.04 2.81 1.85
CA ILE A 25 13.44 2.55 2.27
C ILE A 25 14.32 2.32 1.04
N ALA A 26 13.84 1.53 0.08
CA ALA A 26 14.55 1.26 -1.15
C ALA A 26 14.79 2.54 -1.99
N TRP A 27 13.79 3.42 -2.05
CA TRP A 27 13.94 4.76 -2.62
C TRP A 27 15.03 5.56 -1.90
N ALA A 28 15.02 5.61 -0.56
CA ALA A 28 16.00 6.36 0.22
C ALA A 28 17.43 5.83 -0.01
N ILE A 29 17.62 4.51 -0.01
CA ILE A 29 18.90 3.87 -0.32
C ILE A 29 19.38 4.28 -1.73
N SER A 30 18.47 4.33 -2.70
CA SER A 30 18.83 4.70 -4.08
C SER A 30 19.28 6.15 -4.22
N LEU A 31 18.82 7.07 -3.35
CA LEU A 31 19.28 8.46 -3.32
C LEU A 31 20.64 8.65 -2.64
N MET A 32 20.99 7.75 -1.71
CA MET A 32 22.26 7.81 -0.97
C MET A 32 23.41 7.12 -1.70
N ASP A 33 23.34 7.02 -3.03
CA ASP A 33 24.27 6.28 -3.88
C ASP A 33 24.44 4.79 -3.48
N GLY A 34 23.44 4.24 -2.79
CA GLY A 34 23.41 2.87 -2.27
C GLY A 34 23.03 1.83 -3.32
N SER A 35 23.28 2.07 -4.61
CA SER A 35 22.79 1.20 -5.69
C SER A 35 23.33 -0.23 -5.60
N ASN A 36 24.57 -0.40 -5.11
CA ASN A 36 25.16 -1.72 -4.91
C ASN A 36 24.49 -2.49 -3.76
N LEU A 37 24.23 -1.81 -2.65
CA LEU A 37 23.48 -2.38 -1.52
C LEU A 37 22.07 -2.78 -1.97
N LEU A 38 21.40 -1.91 -2.73
CA LEU A 38 20.06 -2.19 -3.23
C LEU A 38 20.03 -3.43 -4.15
N LYS A 39 20.98 -3.55 -5.07
CA LYS A 39 21.11 -4.75 -5.93
C LYS A 39 21.40 -6.02 -5.13
N MET A 40 22.14 -5.93 -4.03
CA MET A 40 22.38 -7.07 -3.13
C MET A 40 21.11 -7.50 -2.39
N LEU A 41 20.28 -6.54 -1.96
CA LEU A 41 19.07 -6.82 -1.17
C LEU A 41 17.90 -7.34 -2.02
N VAL A 42 17.67 -6.76 -3.19
CA VAL A 42 16.48 -7.06 -4.02
C VAL A 42 16.82 -7.63 -5.39
N GLY A 43 18.10 -7.87 -5.67
CA GLY A 43 18.60 -8.34 -6.96
C GLY A 43 18.78 -7.22 -7.98
N GLU A 44 19.55 -7.50 -9.04
CA GLU A 44 19.88 -6.51 -10.07
C GLU A 44 18.66 -5.97 -10.80
N TYR A 45 17.69 -6.84 -11.09
CA TYR A 45 16.49 -6.46 -11.84
C TYR A 45 15.64 -5.44 -11.08
N ILE A 46 15.31 -5.72 -9.82
CA ILE A 46 14.46 -4.85 -8.99
C ILE A 46 15.25 -3.59 -8.60
N GLY A 47 16.50 -3.74 -8.18
CA GLY A 47 17.35 -2.60 -7.82
C GLY A 47 17.53 -1.63 -8.99
N GLY A 48 17.73 -2.16 -10.21
CA GLY A 48 17.81 -1.34 -11.42
C GLY A 48 16.50 -0.61 -11.75
N HIS A 49 15.33 -1.21 -11.47
CA HIS A 49 14.04 -0.53 -11.64
C HIS A 49 13.88 0.63 -10.66
N ILE A 50 14.18 0.41 -9.38
CA ILE A 50 14.06 1.41 -8.33
C ILE A 50 14.97 2.61 -8.63
N VAL A 51 16.23 2.39 -9.01
CA VAL A 51 17.15 3.48 -9.39
C VAL A 51 16.60 4.30 -10.55
N ARG A 52 16.08 3.64 -11.60
CA ARG A 52 15.47 4.34 -12.74
C ARG A 52 14.24 5.16 -12.35
N TRP A 53 13.36 4.60 -11.51
CA TRP A 53 12.18 5.31 -11.01
C TRP A 53 12.57 6.54 -10.19
N THR A 54 13.56 6.41 -9.31
CA THR A 54 14.05 7.52 -8.50
C THR A 54 14.61 8.65 -9.35
N ILE A 55 15.34 8.35 -10.43
CA ILE A 55 15.85 9.36 -11.35
C ILE A 55 14.71 10.05 -12.11
N GLN A 56 13.70 9.29 -12.57
CA GLN A 56 12.59 9.85 -13.36
C GLN A 56 11.64 10.71 -12.53
N LEU A 57 11.36 10.31 -11.29
CA LEU A 57 10.60 11.14 -10.37
C LEU A 57 11.08 10.96 -8.92
N PRO A 58 11.84 11.91 -8.36
CA PRO A 58 12.40 11.76 -7.01
C PRO A 58 11.33 11.71 -5.91
N LEU A 59 10.06 12.01 -6.21
CA LEU A 59 8.97 12.07 -5.22
C LEU A 59 8.19 10.76 -5.04
N TRP A 60 8.45 9.69 -5.80
CA TRP A 60 7.67 8.44 -5.67
C TRP A 60 7.80 7.80 -4.28
N GLY A 61 8.98 7.86 -3.65
CA GLY A 61 9.19 7.35 -2.30
C GLY A 61 8.31 8.06 -1.26
N PRO A 62 8.36 9.39 -1.13
CA PRO A 62 7.47 10.15 -0.26
C PRO A 62 5.98 9.86 -0.47
N LEU A 63 5.52 9.68 -1.72
CA LEU A 63 4.13 9.30 -1.99
C LEU A 63 3.78 7.91 -1.41
N LEU A 64 4.68 6.94 -1.52
CA LEU A 64 4.51 5.64 -0.88
C LEU A 64 4.58 5.72 0.65
N LEU A 65 5.39 6.63 1.21
CA LEU A 65 5.39 6.89 2.64
C LEU A 65 4.04 7.45 3.11
N VAL A 66 3.47 8.43 2.40
CA VAL A 66 2.12 8.95 2.69
C VAL A 66 1.08 7.83 2.61
N SER A 67 1.13 7.01 1.55
CA SER A 67 0.29 5.82 1.43
C SER A 67 0.43 4.91 2.65
N SER A 68 1.66 4.61 3.09
CA SER A 68 1.90 3.73 4.25
C SER A 68 1.32 4.29 5.55
N VAL A 69 1.45 5.61 5.79
CA VAL A 69 0.89 6.26 6.99
C VAL A 69 -0.63 6.16 6.98
N LEU A 70 -1.26 6.46 5.84
CA LEU A 70 -2.72 6.33 5.70
C LEU A 70 -3.18 4.88 5.89
N SER A 71 -2.42 3.91 5.41
CA SER A 71 -2.72 2.48 5.61
C SER A 71 -2.56 2.04 7.06
N ILE A 72 -1.56 2.55 7.79
CA ILE A 72 -1.40 2.32 9.23
C ILE A 72 -2.59 2.91 10.00
N MET A 73 -2.98 4.14 9.67
CA MET A 73 -4.18 4.75 10.25
C MET A 73 -5.42 3.91 9.92
N ALA A 74 -5.56 3.45 8.67
CA ALA A 74 -6.64 2.56 8.27
C ALA A 74 -6.70 1.31 9.14
N VAL A 75 -5.57 0.64 9.37
CA VAL A 75 -5.47 -0.52 10.27
C VAL A 75 -5.96 -0.17 11.67
N TRP A 76 -5.52 0.95 12.24
CA TRP A 76 -5.93 1.40 13.57
C TRP A 76 -7.46 1.59 13.67
N TYR A 77 -8.06 2.31 12.73
CA TYR A 77 -9.51 2.54 12.71
C TYR A 77 -10.30 1.25 12.44
N LEU A 78 -9.83 0.41 11.51
CA LEU A 78 -10.47 -0.87 11.20
C LEU A 78 -10.44 -1.82 12.41
N GLN A 79 -9.40 -1.78 13.25
CA GLN A 79 -9.34 -2.54 14.52
C GLN A 79 -10.51 -2.20 15.44
N SER A 80 -10.94 -0.93 15.46
CA SER A 80 -12.13 -0.46 16.17
C SER A 80 -13.43 -0.59 15.36
N ALA A 81 -13.42 -1.31 14.24
CA ALA A 81 -14.56 -1.48 13.32
C ALA A 81 -15.18 -0.13 12.90
N ARG A 82 -14.32 0.83 12.53
CA ARG A 82 -14.72 2.17 12.08
C ARG A 82 -14.60 2.32 10.56
N LYS A 83 -15.64 2.85 9.90
CA LYS A 83 -15.67 3.10 8.45
C LYS A 83 -14.59 4.06 7.96
N GLU A 84 -14.15 4.99 8.81
CA GLU A 84 -13.03 5.89 8.53
C GLU A 84 -11.77 5.10 8.13
N GLY A 85 -11.56 3.93 8.74
CA GLY A 85 -10.46 3.05 8.37
C GLY A 85 -10.60 2.49 6.96
N GLY A 86 -11.82 2.14 6.54
CA GLY A 86 -12.11 1.71 5.17
C GLY A 86 -11.83 2.81 4.15
N TYR A 87 -12.29 4.04 4.42
CA TYR A 87 -12.02 5.19 3.53
C TYR A 87 -10.52 5.49 3.43
N LEU A 88 -9.80 5.52 4.56
CA LEU A 88 -8.36 5.73 4.58
C LEU A 88 -7.60 4.64 3.81
N GLY A 89 -8.03 3.37 3.93
CA GLY A 89 -7.45 2.25 3.19
C GLY A 89 -7.63 2.40 1.67
N ILE A 90 -8.82 2.81 1.22
CA ILE A 90 -9.08 3.09 -0.20
C ILE A 90 -8.18 4.21 -0.71
N ILE A 91 -8.13 5.34 0.01
CA ILE A 91 -7.32 6.51 -0.39
C ILE A 91 -5.84 6.13 -0.45
N SER A 92 -5.35 5.41 0.56
CA SER A 92 -3.99 4.88 0.62
C SER A 92 -3.66 4.04 -0.62
N PHE A 93 -4.51 3.05 -0.94
CA PHE A 93 -4.33 2.23 -2.13
C PHE A 93 -4.34 3.06 -3.42
N VAL A 94 -5.25 4.02 -3.57
CA VAL A 94 -5.33 4.89 -4.75
C VAL A 94 -4.03 5.68 -4.94
N ILE A 95 -3.47 6.23 -3.87
CA ILE A 95 -2.18 6.95 -3.93
C ILE A 95 -1.07 6.02 -4.43
N ALA A 96 -0.93 4.83 -3.85
CA ALA A 96 0.10 3.87 -4.29
C ALA A 96 -0.13 3.37 -5.72
N PHE A 97 -1.38 3.16 -6.12
CA PHE A 97 -1.74 2.69 -7.45
C PHE A 97 -1.44 3.75 -8.51
N VAL A 98 -1.85 5.01 -8.28
CA VAL A 98 -1.53 6.13 -9.17
C VAL A 98 -0.02 6.35 -9.24
N THR A 99 0.67 6.30 -8.10
CA THR A 99 2.14 6.33 -8.04
C THR A 99 2.71 5.24 -8.96
N ASN A 100 2.33 3.98 -8.77
CA ASN A 100 2.79 2.86 -9.60
C ASN A 100 2.52 3.05 -11.11
N LEU A 101 1.37 3.62 -11.50
CA LEU A 101 1.05 3.88 -12.91
C LEU A 101 1.90 5.00 -13.53
N LEU A 102 2.16 6.08 -12.78
CA LEU A 102 2.96 7.20 -13.27
C LEU A 102 4.43 6.81 -13.55
N PHE A 103 4.93 5.75 -12.91
CA PHE A 103 6.33 5.27 -13.04
C PHE A 103 6.46 3.96 -13.83
N ALA A 104 5.35 3.47 -14.36
CA ALA A 104 5.30 2.25 -15.13
C ALA A 104 5.96 2.43 -16.51
N ARG A 105 7.04 1.69 -16.77
CA ARG A 105 7.57 1.58 -18.14
C ARG A 105 6.61 0.82 -19.05
N ASN A 106 5.87 -0.13 -18.48
CA ASN A 106 4.81 -0.89 -19.16
C ASN A 106 3.50 -0.68 -18.41
N LEU A 107 2.71 0.30 -18.86
CA LEU A 107 1.44 0.68 -18.24
C LEU A 107 0.50 -0.51 -18.06
N LEU A 108 0.44 -1.43 -19.03
CA LEU A 108 -0.45 -2.58 -18.99
C LEU A 108 -0.08 -3.54 -17.85
N VAL A 109 1.21 -3.85 -17.68
CA VAL A 109 1.67 -4.76 -16.62
C VAL A 109 1.43 -4.15 -15.25
N HIS A 110 1.78 -2.87 -15.06
CA HIS A 110 1.58 -2.19 -13.78
C HIS A 110 0.11 -1.98 -13.44
N TRP A 111 -0.72 -1.72 -14.44
CA TRP A 111 -2.17 -1.68 -14.28
C TRP A 111 -2.73 -3.04 -13.86
N ALA A 112 -2.36 -4.12 -14.55
CA ALA A 112 -2.84 -5.46 -14.23
C ALA A 112 -2.42 -5.91 -12.82
N ILE A 113 -1.16 -5.68 -12.44
CA ILE A 113 -0.66 -5.96 -11.09
C ILE A 113 -1.40 -5.11 -10.06
N GLY A 114 -1.53 -3.81 -10.31
CA GLY A 114 -2.21 -2.90 -9.38
C GLY A 114 -3.69 -3.21 -9.21
N CYS A 115 -4.40 -3.59 -10.27
CA CYS A 115 -5.79 -4.07 -10.21
C CYS A 115 -5.89 -5.38 -9.42
N SER A 116 -4.92 -6.29 -9.58
CA SER A 116 -4.89 -7.55 -8.81
C SER A 116 -4.71 -7.28 -7.31
N ILE A 117 -3.79 -6.38 -6.94
CA ILE A 117 -3.58 -5.94 -5.55
C ILE A 117 -4.84 -5.23 -5.02
N GLY A 118 -5.40 -4.31 -5.80
CA GLY A 118 -6.63 -3.59 -5.47
C GLY A 118 -7.80 -4.53 -5.24
N TRP A 119 -7.97 -5.55 -6.08
CA TRP A 119 -8.99 -6.58 -5.88
C TRP A 119 -8.80 -7.29 -4.54
N THR A 120 -7.57 -7.72 -4.22
CA THR A 120 -7.29 -8.40 -2.95
C THR A 120 -7.52 -7.53 -1.72
N LEU A 121 -7.32 -6.22 -1.80
CA LEU A 121 -7.51 -5.29 -0.68
C LEU A 121 -8.96 -4.83 -0.54
N ILE A 122 -9.58 -4.43 -1.64
CA ILE A 122 -10.85 -3.69 -1.64
C ILE A 122 -12.05 -4.65 -1.61
N VAL A 123 -11.99 -5.81 -2.27
CA VAL A 123 -13.15 -6.72 -2.28
C VAL A 123 -13.49 -7.22 -0.88
N PRO A 124 -12.54 -7.72 -0.06
CA PRO A 124 -12.84 -8.11 1.32
C PRO A 124 -13.34 -6.94 2.16
N LEU A 125 -12.82 -5.72 1.93
CA LEU A 125 -13.28 -4.51 2.61
C LEU A 125 -14.74 -4.18 2.27
N VAL A 126 -15.12 -4.30 1.00
CA VAL A 126 -16.50 -4.07 0.54
C VAL A 126 -17.45 -5.13 1.11
N ILE A 127 -17.04 -6.40 1.11
CA ILE A 127 -17.85 -7.49 1.69
C ILE A 127 -18.04 -7.27 3.20
N GLY A 128 -17.00 -6.87 3.91
CA GLY A 128 -17.05 -6.58 5.35
C GLY A 128 -17.56 -5.19 5.72
N TRP A 129 -18.07 -4.41 4.76
CA TRP A 129 -18.37 -2.99 4.98
C TRP A 129 -19.47 -2.75 6.01
N SER A 130 -20.51 -3.58 6.00
CA SER A 130 -21.61 -3.51 6.97
C SER A 130 -21.16 -3.77 8.41
N ASP A 131 -20.04 -4.46 8.59
CA ASP A 131 -19.50 -4.80 9.91
C ASP A 131 -18.67 -3.65 10.51
N LEU A 132 -18.44 -2.56 9.76
CA LEU A 132 -17.73 -1.36 10.18
C LEU A 132 -18.66 -0.25 10.73
N ASP A 133 -19.97 -0.53 10.82
CA ASP A 133 -20.92 0.34 11.52
C ASP A 133 -20.92 -0.01 13.01
N GLY A 134 -19.96 0.55 13.75
CA GLY A 134 -19.83 0.44 15.22
C GLY A 134 -21.05 0.91 16.04
N VAL A 135 -22.21 1.12 15.43
CA VAL A 135 -23.47 1.51 16.07
C VAL A 135 -24.21 0.31 16.69
N LYS A 136 -23.93 -0.93 16.27
CA LYS A 136 -24.58 -2.14 16.87
C LYS A 136 -23.90 -2.68 18.13
N ALA A 137 -22.90 -1.98 18.69
CA ALA A 137 -22.18 -2.44 19.87
C ALA A 137 -22.65 -1.81 21.20
N LEU A 138 -23.73 -1.01 21.17
CA LEU A 138 -24.28 -0.31 22.34
C LEU A 138 -25.80 -0.54 22.55
N GLU A 139 -26.40 -1.49 21.84
CA GLU A 139 -27.76 -1.98 22.13
C GLU A 139 -27.72 -3.42 22.64
#